data_AF-A0A382D5K2-F1
#
_entry.id   AF-A0A382D5K2-F1
#
_cell.length_a   1.000
_cell.length_b   1.000
_cell.length_c   1.000
_cell.angle_alpha   90.00
_cell.angle_beta   90.00
_cell.angle_gamma   90.00
#
_symmetry.space_group_name_H-M   'P 1'
#
loop_
_entity.id
_entity.type
_entity.pdbx_description
1 polymer ?
#
loop_
_entity_poly.entity_id
_entity_poly.type
_entity_poly.pdbx_seq_one_letter_code
_entity_poly.pdbx_strand_id
1 'polypeptide(L)'
;MNADVFISYAAKDRERVAKLVEGLQQAGVSVWIDMAGIEVAAMWSKEIVSAIRECKVLLLSISPHSTESENVVKELALASERKKTIIPIYLEPAEIPETMEYQLAGIQRVEFFEGREDLALQAVIRALSKLGVTVADEASAAAAGASNIAAHGAGHSSGKAETKREVAVWLKVAAAVVG
;
A
#
# COMPACT_ATOMS: atom_id res chain seq x y z
N MET A 1 -12.36 12.52 18.75
CA MET A 1 -13.11 12.18 17.52
C MET A 1 -12.37 11.03 16.87
N ASN A 2 -13.03 9.89 16.61
CA ASN A 2 -12.42 8.80 15.86
C ASN A 2 -12.43 9.14 14.38
N ALA A 3 -11.31 8.93 13.70
CA ALA A 3 -11.30 8.90 12.23
C ALA A 3 -11.64 7.49 11.74
N ASP A 4 -12.43 7.41 10.68
CA ASP A 4 -12.77 6.15 10.03
C ASP A 4 -11.59 5.58 9.22
N VAL A 5 -10.71 6.45 8.73
CA VAL A 5 -9.58 6.08 7.86
C VAL A 5 -8.26 6.47 8.51
N PHE A 6 -7.35 5.50 8.63
CA PHE A 6 -5.95 5.73 8.99
C PHE A 6 -5.10 5.69 7.72
N ILE A 7 -4.21 6.66 7.51
CA ILE A 7 -3.28 6.66 6.37
C ILE A 7 -1.86 6.42 6.88
N SER A 8 -1.29 5.27 6.52
CA SER A 8 0.12 4.94 6.75
C SER A 8 0.93 5.34 5.51
N TYR A 9 2.01 6.08 5.70
CA TYR A 9 2.87 6.57 4.62
C TYR A 9 4.29 6.85 5.13
N ALA A 10 5.29 6.87 4.25
CA ALA A 10 6.61 7.37 4.63
C ALA A 10 6.63 8.89 4.63
N ALA A 11 7.34 9.49 5.59
CA ALA A 11 7.43 10.96 5.71
C ALA A 11 7.93 11.65 4.43
N LYS A 12 8.75 10.98 3.61
CA LYS A 12 9.23 11.47 2.31
C LYS A 12 8.12 11.61 1.26
N ASP A 13 7.00 10.91 1.43
CA ASP A 13 5.86 10.92 0.51
C ASP A 13 4.80 11.97 0.87
N ARG A 14 5.07 12.81 1.89
CA ARG A 14 4.09 13.74 2.47
C ARG A 14 3.38 14.60 1.43
N GLU A 15 4.12 15.18 0.49
CA GLU A 15 3.54 16.07 -0.53
C GLU A 15 2.54 15.33 -1.42
N ARG A 16 2.83 14.07 -1.76
CA ARG A 16 1.99 13.26 -2.63
C ARG A 16 0.75 12.74 -1.90
N VAL A 17 0.93 12.34 -0.63
CA VAL A 17 -0.17 11.91 0.25
C VAL A 17 -1.08 13.08 0.61
N ALA A 18 -0.58 14.32 0.68
CA ALA A 18 -1.40 15.49 0.95
C ALA A 18 -2.55 15.65 -0.06
N LYS A 19 -2.31 15.39 -1.35
CA LYS A 19 -3.36 15.42 -2.38
C LYS A 19 -4.46 14.38 -2.12
N LEU A 20 -4.08 13.17 -1.72
CA LEU A 20 -5.01 12.11 -1.38
C LEU A 20 -5.83 12.50 -0.14
N VAL A 21 -5.18 13.00 0.91
CA VAL A 21 -5.82 13.45 2.15
C VAL A 21 -6.83 14.55 1.86
N GLU A 22 -6.43 15.57 1.11
CA GLU A 22 -7.28 16.69 0.75
C GLU A 22 -8.53 16.21 -0.01
N GLY A 23 -8.36 15.36 -1.03
CA GLY A 23 -9.46 14.80 -1.79
C GLY A 23 -10.43 13.97 -0.93
N LEU A 24 -9.91 13.18 0.01
CA LEU A 24 -10.73 12.40 0.94
C LEU A 24 -11.50 13.30 1.91
N GLN A 25 -10.85 14.32 2.47
CA GLN A 25 -11.50 15.28 3.38
C GLN A 25 -12.58 16.10 2.66
N GLN A 26 -12.33 16.54 1.42
CA GLN A 26 -13.33 17.21 0.59
C GLN A 26 -14.53 16.30 0.28
N ALA A 27 -14.30 14.98 0.17
CA ALA A 27 -15.35 13.97 0.06
C ALA A 27 -16.07 13.65 1.38
N GLY A 28 -15.78 14.38 2.47
CA GLY A 28 -16.40 14.18 3.78
C GLY A 28 -15.85 13.01 4.59
N VAL A 29 -14.73 12.40 4.16
CA VAL A 29 -14.10 11.28 4.87
C VAL A 29 -13.33 11.78 6.07
N SER A 30 -13.55 11.17 7.24
CA SER A 30 -12.72 11.41 8.42
C SER A 30 -11.39 10.66 8.32
N VAL A 31 -10.31 11.40 8.21
CA VAL A 31 -8.95 10.88 8.00
C VAL A 31 -8.09 11.18 9.22
N TRP A 32 -7.34 10.18 9.67
CA TRP A 32 -6.21 10.32 10.58
C TRP A 32 -4.91 10.10 9.82
N ILE A 33 -3.96 11.01 9.99
CA ILE A 33 -2.64 10.95 9.40
C ILE A 33 -1.63 11.51 10.41
N ASP A 34 -0.46 10.89 10.47
CA ASP A 34 0.66 11.42 11.24
C ASP A 34 1.19 12.70 10.55
N MET A 35 0.88 13.86 11.13
CA MET A 35 1.36 15.16 10.66
C MET A 35 2.58 15.68 11.46
N ALA A 36 3.04 14.97 12.48
CA ALA A 36 4.00 15.54 13.44
C ALA A 36 5.42 15.07 13.13
N GLY A 37 6.26 16.03 12.71
CA GLY A 37 7.70 15.88 12.86
C GLY A 37 8.04 15.66 14.34
N ILE A 38 8.55 14.46 14.64
CA ILE A 38 9.52 14.13 15.69
C ILE A 38 9.57 15.12 16.86
N GLU A 39 8.74 14.98 17.89
CA GLU A 39 9.07 15.62 19.18
C GLU A 39 8.65 14.89 20.46
N VAL A 40 7.77 13.87 20.46
CA VAL A 40 7.49 13.06 21.68
C VAL A 40 7.13 11.59 21.37
N ALA A 41 8.14 10.74 21.19
CA ALA A 41 7.98 9.36 20.69
C ALA A 41 7.00 8.45 21.50
N ALA A 42 6.92 8.60 22.81
CA ALA A 42 6.09 7.73 23.66
C ALA A 42 4.60 8.07 23.64
N MET A 43 4.25 9.37 23.63
CA MET A 43 2.85 9.81 23.54
C MET A 43 2.31 9.54 22.13
N TRP A 44 3.15 9.75 21.12
CA TRP A 44 2.86 9.48 19.71
C TRP A 44 2.51 8.02 19.42
N SER A 45 3.28 7.09 19.98
CA SER A 45 3.06 5.64 19.78
C SER A 45 1.68 5.19 20.28
N LYS A 46 1.21 5.73 21.41
CA LYS A 46 -0.12 5.41 21.95
C LYS A 46 -1.24 5.93 21.05
N GLU A 47 -1.07 7.12 20.50
CA GLU A 47 -2.05 7.74 19.60
C GLU A 47 -2.15 6.98 18.28
N ILE A 48 -1.03 6.60 17.65
CA ILE A 48 -1.02 5.73 16.47
C ILE A 48 -1.75 4.42 16.75
N VAL A 49 -1.40 3.74 17.85
CA VAL A 49 -2.04 2.46 18.22
C VAL A 49 -3.54 2.64 18.45
N SER A 50 -3.96 3.74 19.08
CA SER A 50 -5.37 4.08 19.28
C SER A 50 -6.06 4.30 17.94
N ALA A 51 -5.48 5.13 17.07
CA ALA A 51 -6.03 5.47 15.76
C ALA A 51 -6.17 4.22 14.87
N ILE A 52 -5.17 3.33 14.82
CA ILE A 52 -5.26 2.05 14.11
C ILE A 52 -6.33 1.15 14.74
N ARG A 53 -6.43 1.11 16.07
CA ARG A 53 -7.48 0.33 16.75
C ARG A 53 -8.87 0.85 16.42
N GLU A 54 -9.01 2.15 16.25
CA GLU A 54 -10.28 2.86 16.13
C GLU A 54 -10.76 3.04 14.69
N CYS A 55 -9.86 3.07 13.72
CA CYS A 55 -10.23 3.20 12.32
C CYS A 55 -10.98 1.97 11.79
N LYS A 56 -11.76 2.16 10.73
CA LYS A 56 -12.39 1.08 9.95
C LYS A 56 -11.42 0.56 8.90
N VAL A 57 -10.70 1.45 8.24
CA VAL A 57 -9.84 1.16 7.10
C VAL A 57 -8.44 1.75 7.32
N LEU A 58 -7.41 0.97 6.99
CA LEU A 58 -6.05 1.46 6.82
C LEU A 58 -5.77 1.64 5.32
N LEU A 59 -5.52 2.86 4.89
CA LEU A 59 -4.92 3.12 3.58
C LEU A 59 -3.40 3.07 3.72
N LEU A 60 -2.78 2.10 3.06
CA LEU A 60 -1.33 1.93 3.05
C LEU A 60 -0.79 2.61 1.79
N SER A 61 -0.14 3.76 1.94
CA SER A 61 0.54 4.42 0.83
C SER A 61 1.85 3.70 0.54
N ILE A 62 1.99 3.19 -0.70
CA ILE A 62 3.11 2.37 -1.15
C ILE A 62 4.00 3.17 -2.11
N SER A 63 5.27 3.25 -1.77
CA SER A 63 6.38 3.82 -2.53
C SER A 63 7.68 3.08 -2.16
N PRO A 64 8.80 3.27 -2.88
CA PRO A 64 10.11 2.81 -2.42
C PRO A 64 10.50 3.36 -1.03
N HIS A 65 9.98 4.52 -0.63
CA HIS A 65 10.25 5.08 0.70
C HIS A 65 9.45 4.38 1.81
N SER A 66 8.21 3.96 1.53
CA SER A 66 7.36 3.28 2.52
C SER A 66 7.76 1.83 2.73
N THR A 67 8.26 1.15 1.68
CA THR A 67 8.72 -0.25 1.76
C THR A 67 9.98 -0.40 2.61
N GLU A 68 10.78 0.66 2.70
CA GLU A 68 11.97 0.74 3.57
C GLU A 68 11.68 1.32 4.96
N SER A 69 10.44 1.78 5.22
CA SER A 69 10.09 2.45 6.46
C SER A 69 9.68 1.48 7.56
N GLU A 70 10.47 1.42 8.64
CA GLU A 70 10.13 0.61 9.82
C GLU A 70 8.78 0.98 10.44
N ASN A 71 8.42 2.27 10.44
CA ASN A 71 7.16 2.71 11.02
C ASN A 71 5.97 2.19 10.22
N VAL A 72 6.05 2.28 8.89
CA VAL A 72 5.00 1.77 7.99
C VAL A 72 4.85 0.24 8.16
N VAL A 73 5.96 -0.49 8.26
CA VAL A 73 5.92 -1.95 8.51
C VAL A 73 5.27 -2.28 9.86
N LYS A 74 5.60 -1.54 10.92
CA LYS A 74 5.00 -1.73 12.26
C LYS A 74 3.49 -1.42 12.25
N GLU A 75 3.08 -0.35 11.59
CA GLU A 75 1.67 0.04 11.45
C GLU A 75 0.87 -0.99 10.64
N LEU A 76 1.43 -1.48 9.52
CA LEU A 76 0.83 -2.55 8.72
C LEU A 76 0.65 -3.84 9.54
N ALA A 77 1.68 -4.24 10.27
CA ALA A 77 1.61 -5.42 11.13
C ALA A 77 0.52 -5.26 12.21
N LEU A 78 0.45 -4.10 12.86
CA LEU A 78 -0.56 -3.82 13.88
C LEU A 78 -1.98 -3.81 13.31
N ALA A 79 -2.18 -3.23 12.12
CA ALA A 79 -3.46 -3.23 11.44
C ALA A 79 -3.88 -4.65 11.02
N SER A 80 -2.94 -5.45 10.52
CA SER A 80 -3.16 -6.86 10.17
C SER A 80 -3.54 -7.69 11.40
N GLU A 81 -2.83 -7.56 12.51
CA GLU A 81 -3.14 -8.25 13.77
C GLU A 81 -4.56 -7.91 14.26
N ARG A 82 -4.96 -6.65 14.09
CA ARG A 82 -6.29 -6.14 14.45
C ARG A 82 -7.37 -6.42 13.38
N LYS A 83 -7.03 -7.18 12.33
CA LYS A 83 -7.93 -7.53 11.21
C LYS A 83 -8.58 -6.31 10.56
N LYS A 84 -7.82 -5.21 10.47
CA LYS A 84 -8.27 -4.00 9.78
C LYS A 84 -8.34 -4.27 8.28
N THR A 85 -9.29 -3.66 7.60
CA THR A 85 -9.30 -3.66 6.14
C THR A 85 -8.16 -2.78 5.66
N ILE A 86 -7.24 -3.37 4.91
CA ILE A 86 -6.08 -2.67 4.34
C ILE A 86 -6.35 -2.44 2.86
N ILE A 87 -6.16 -1.20 2.40
CA ILE A 87 -6.21 -0.84 0.97
C ILE A 87 -4.83 -0.27 0.58
N PRO A 88 -4.06 -1.01 -0.22
CA PRO A 88 -2.80 -0.53 -0.79
C PRO A 88 -3.04 0.56 -1.83
N ILE A 89 -2.43 1.73 -1.62
CA ILE A 89 -2.45 2.87 -2.52
C ILE A 89 -1.03 3.08 -3.04
N TYR A 90 -0.73 2.63 -4.25
CA TYR A 90 0.58 2.82 -4.85
C TYR A 90 0.68 4.28 -5.30
N LEU A 91 1.58 5.01 -4.66
CA LEU A 91 1.94 6.34 -5.09
C LEU A 91 2.77 6.26 -6.36
N GLU A 92 3.67 5.29 -6.46
CA GLU A 92 4.47 5.00 -7.65
C GLU A 92 4.80 3.50 -7.73
N PRO A 93 5.38 3.01 -8.85
CA PRO A 93 5.84 1.63 -8.93
C PRO A 93 6.85 1.32 -7.82
N ALA A 94 6.56 0.28 -7.03
CA ALA A 94 7.41 -0.17 -5.93
C ALA A 94 7.33 -1.70 -5.81
N GLU A 95 8.42 -2.31 -5.39
CA GLU A 95 8.48 -3.73 -5.03
C GLU A 95 8.09 -3.92 -3.57
N ILE A 96 7.27 -4.92 -3.29
CA ILE A 96 6.86 -5.26 -1.92
C ILE A 96 7.94 -6.15 -1.30
N PRO A 97 8.52 -5.74 -0.16
CA PRO A 97 9.51 -6.56 0.53
C PRO A 97 8.84 -7.73 1.26
N GLU A 98 9.61 -8.80 1.53
CA GLU A 98 9.15 -10.00 2.25
C GLU A 98 8.43 -9.68 3.57
N THR A 99 8.84 -8.59 4.24
CA THR A 99 8.26 -8.11 5.51
C THR A 99 6.80 -7.64 5.39
N MET A 100 6.31 -7.38 4.18
CA MET A 100 4.96 -6.92 3.88
C MET A 100 4.16 -7.90 3.00
N GLU A 101 4.83 -8.86 2.35
CA GLU A 101 4.21 -9.76 1.37
C GLU A 101 2.98 -10.48 1.94
N TYR A 102 3.10 -11.06 3.13
CA TYR A 102 2.01 -11.85 3.73
C TYR A 102 0.77 -11.00 3.98
N GLN A 103 0.95 -9.79 4.52
CA GLN A 103 -0.15 -8.88 4.85
C GLN A 103 -0.82 -8.30 3.60
N LEU A 104 -0.13 -8.28 2.46
CA LEU A 104 -0.61 -7.70 1.21
C LEU A 104 -1.03 -8.75 0.17
N ALA A 105 -0.75 -10.03 0.42
CA ALA A 105 -1.05 -11.12 -0.50
C ALA A 105 -2.53 -11.17 -0.87
N GLY A 106 -2.82 -11.12 -2.17
CA GLY A 106 -4.18 -11.20 -2.71
C GLY A 106 -5.04 -9.95 -2.49
N ILE A 107 -4.50 -8.88 -1.91
CA ILE A 107 -5.22 -7.61 -1.75
C ILE A 107 -5.18 -6.82 -3.05
N GLN A 108 -6.33 -6.28 -3.45
CA GLN A 108 -6.42 -5.39 -4.61
C GLN A 108 -5.82 -4.02 -4.26
N ARG A 109 -4.97 -3.50 -5.16
CA ARG A 109 -4.32 -2.21 -5.03
C ARG A 109 -5.01 -1.13 -5.87
N VAL A 110 -4.81 0.12 -5.48
CA VAL A 110 -5.15 1.32 -6.27
C VAL A 110 -3.87 2.04 -6.66
N GLU A 111 -3.76 2.45 -7.92
CA GLU A 111 -2.60 3.19 -8.42
C GLU A 111 -2.91 4.70 -8.44
N PHE A 112 -2.40 5.43 -7.44
CA PHE A 112 -2.51 6.88 -7.29
C PHE A 112 -1.31 7.58 -7.95
N PHE A 113 -1.16 7.35 -9.25
CA PHE A 113 -0.06 7.87 -10.05
C PHE A 113 -0.36 9.27 -10.58
N GLU A 114 0.70 10.03 -10.86
CA GLU A 114 0.60 11.38 -11.42
C GLU A 114 -0.17 11.38 -12.75
N GLY A 115 -1.07 12.35 -12.91
CA GLY A 115 -1.97 12.48 -14.05
C GLY A 115 -3.20 11.56 -14.01
N ARG A 116 -3.33 10.72 -12.97
CA ARG A 116 -4.48 9.82 -12.77
C ARG A 116 -5.04 9.88 -11.34
N GLU A 117 -4.63 10.86 -10.54
CA GLU A 117 -5.02 10.99 -9.14
C GLU A 117 -6.54 11.04 -8.96
N ASP A 118 -7.28 11.75 -9.81
CA ASP A 118 -8.73 11.85 -9.71
C ASP A 118 -9.42 10.49 -9.87
N LEU A 119 -9.00 9.69 -10.86
CA LEU A 119 -9.56 8.35 -11.08
C LEU A 119 -9.28 7.42 -9.91
N ALA A 120 -8.06 7.51 -9.37
CA ALA A 120 -7.65 6.74 -8.20
C ALA A 120 -8.44 7.17 -6.96
N LEU A 121 -8.60 8.47 -6.73
CA LEU A 121 -9.39 9.02 -5.62
C LEU A 121 -10.84 8.54 -5.69
N GLN A 122 -11.48 8.59 -6.85
CA GLN A 122 -12.84 8.07 -7.01
C GLN A 122 -12.94 6.56 -6.72
N ALA A 123 -11.91 5.78 -7.08
CA ALA A 123 -11.86 4.36 -6.73
C ALA A 123 -11.74 4.14 -5.21
N VAL A 124 -10.90 4.93 -4.53
CA VAL A 124 -10.76 4.90 -3.06
C VAL A 124 -12.06 5.30 -2.38
N ILE A 125 -12.68 6.42 -2.76
CA ILE A 125 -13.96 6.90 -2.19
C ILE A 125 -15.04 5.82 -2.31
N ARG A 126 -15.14 5.18 -3.48
CA ARG A 126 -16.10 4.09 -3.68
C ARG A 126 -15.82 2.89 -2.79
N ALA A 127 -14.55 2.50 -2.64
CA ALA A 127 -14.17 1.39 -1.77
C ALA A 127 -14.50 1.71 -0.31
N LEU A 128 -14.18 2.92 0.16
CA LEU A 128 -14.48 3.39 1.51
C LEU A 128 -15.99 3.40 1.79
N SER A 129 -16.79 3.93 0.87
CA SER A 129 -18.26 3.92 0.98
C SER A 129 -18.82 2.50 1.12
N LYS A 130 -18.35 1.54 0.30
CA LYS A 130 -18.72 0.11 0.40
C LYS A 130 -18.31 -0.54 1.72
N LEU A 131 -17.25 -0.02 2.36
CA LEU A 131 -16.74 -0.50 3.65
C LEU A 131 -17.42 0.20 4.84
N GLY A 132 -18.44 1.03 4.61
CA GLY A 132 -19.20 1.70 5.66
C GLY A 132 -18.47 2.89 6.30
N VAL A 133 -17.48 3.46 5.60
CA VAL A 133 -16.92 4.76 5.94
C VAL A 133 -17.89 5.85 5.50
N THR A 134 -18.08 6.86 6.34
CA THR A 134 -18.93 8.00 5.98
C THR A 134 -18.28 8.82 4.86
N VAL A 135 -19.05 9.08 3.80
CA VAL A 135 -18.69 9.86 2.62
C VAL A 135 -19.86 10.79 2.31
N ALA A 136 -19.60 12.01 1.84
CA ALA A 136 -20.63 12.92 1.36
C ALA A 136 -21.41 12.31 0.19
N ASP A 137 -22.73 12.55 0.13
CA ASP A 137 -23.62 11.94 -0.86
C ASP A 137 -23.20 12.27 -2.30
N GLU A 138 -22.81 13.52 -2.56
CA GLU A 138 -22.34 13.97 -3.87
C GLU A 138 -21.06 13.25 -4.29
N ALA A 139 -20.12 13.07 -3.36
CA ALA A 139 -18.86 12.38 -3.61
C ALA A 139 -19.08 10.87 -3.83
N SER A 140 -19.99 10.25 -3.07
CA SER A 140 -20.38 8.85 -3.24
C SER A 140 -21.03 8.62 -4.61
N ALA A 141 -21.90 9.53 -5.05
CA ALA A 141 -22.55 9.48 -6.37
C ALA A 141 -21.55 9.68 -7.52
N ALA A 142 -20.65 10.68 -7.40
CA ALA A 142 -19.58 10.92 -8.37
C ALA A 142 -18.66 9.69 -8.50
N ALA A 143 -18.29 9.10 -7.35
CA ALA A 143 -17.50 7.89 -7.31
C ALA A 143 -18.23 6.74 -7.99
N ALA A 144 -19.52 6.53 -7.73
CA ALA A 144 -20.31 5.48 -8.38
C ALA A 144 -20.30 5.57 -9.92
N GLY A 145 -20.30 6.78 -10.49
CA GLY A 145 -20.29 7.03 -11.94
C GLY A 145 -18.93 6.90 -12.63
N ALA A 146 -17.82 6.93 -11.90
CA ALA A 146 -16.47 6.82 -12.49
C ALA A 146 -16.17 5.40 -13.00
N SER A 147 -15.38 5.26 -14.06
CA SER A 147 -15.02 3.95 -14.64
C SER A 147 -13.99 3.19 -13.78
N ASN A 148 -14.10 1.85 -13.68
CA ASN A 148 -13.35 0.97 -12.74
C ASN A 148 -11.83 0.79 -13.04
N ILE A 149 -11.21 1.67 -13.82
CA ILE A 149 -9.90 1.42 -14.44
C ILE A 149 -8.72 1.46 -13.45
N ALA A 150 -8.88 2.04 -12.25
CA ALA A 150 -7.77 2.28 -11.31
C ALA A 150 -7.36 1.08 -10.44
N ALA A 151 -8.10 -0.04 -10.50
CA ALA A 151 -7.88 -1.18 -9.60
C ALA A 151 -7.26 -2.38 -10.36
N HIS A 152 -5.97 -2.28 -10.71
CA HIS A 152 -5.22 -3.36 -11.37
C HIS A 152 -4.67 -4.39 -10.36
N GLY A 153 -4.79 -5.66 -10.72
CA GLY A 153 -4.80 -6.81 -9.80
C GLY A 153 -3.47 -7.26 -9.18
N ALA A 154 -3.61 -8.20 -8.24
CA ALA A 154 -2.53 -9.01 -7.68
C ALA A 154 -2.02 -9.98 -8.74
N GLY A 155 -0.90 -9.63 -9.37
CA GLY A 155 -0.11 -10.52 -10.20
C GLY A 155 1.34 -10.47 -9.75
N HIS A 156 1.70 -11.24 -8.72
CA HIS A 156 3.10 -11.58 -8.49
C HIS A 156 3.55 -12.52 -9.61
N SER A 157 3.97 -11.96 -10.75
CA SER A 157 4.88 -12.67 -11.64
C SER A 157 6.30 -12.41 -11.13
N SER A 158 6.82 -13.34 -10.34
CA SER A 158 8.26 -13.44 -10.10
C SER A 158 8.95 -13.73 -11.44
N GLY A 159 9.47 -12.69 -12.10
CA GLY A 159 10.28 -12.84 -13.30
C GLY A 159 11.65 -13.41 -12.95
N LYS A 160 11.81 -14.74 -13.01
CA LYS A 160 13.14 -15.36 -13.09
C LYS A 160 13.77 -14.99 -14.42
N ALA A 161 14.80 -14.14 -14.38
CA ALA A 161 15.69 -13.93 -15.52
C ALA A 161 16.64 -15.13 -15.65
N GLU A 162 16.23 -16.17 -16.37
CA GLU A 162 17.13 -17.20 -16.89
C GLU A 162 17.89 -16.63 -18.11
N THR A 163 19.21 -16.45 -17.99
CA THR A 163 20.07 -16.23 -19.15
C THR A 163 20.82 -17.52 -19.46
N LYS A 164 20.33 -18.23 -20.48
CA LYS A 164 20.95 -19.43 -21.05
C LYS A 164 21.94 -18.99 -22.14
N ARG A 165 23.21 -19.41 -22.04
CA ARG A 165 24.10 -19.54 -23.22
C ARG A 165 24.81 -20.89 -23.15
N GLU A 166 24.42 -21.75 -24.10
CA GLU A 166 25.05 -23.02 -24.45
C GLU A 166 26.46 -22.80 -25.01
N VAL A 167 27.39 -23.74 -24.76
CA VAL A 167 28.23 -24.33 -25.82
C VAL A 167 28.52 -25.80 -25.45
N ALA A 168 28.17 -26.69 -26.38
CA ALA A 168 28.41 -28.13 -26.36
C ALA A 168 29.91 -28.48 -26.55
N VAL A 169 30.32 -29.72 -26.24
CA VAL A 169 31.08 -30.64 -27.15
C VAL A 169 31.72 -31.85 -26.40
N TRP A 170 31.22 -33.05 -26.74
CA TRP A 170 31.88 -34.35 -27.00
C TRP A 170 32.85 -35.07 -26.02
N LEU A 171 32.35 -36.17 -25.43
CA LEU A 171 32.77 -37.60 -25.54
C LEU A 171 34.27 -38.06 -25.48
N LYS A 172 34.51 -39.05 -24.58
CA LYS A 172 35.51 -40.17 -24.55
C LYS A 172 36.87 -39.93 -23.87
N VAL A 173 37.62 -40.85 -23.24
CA VAL A 173 37.47 -42.18 -22.56
C VAL A 173 38.90 -42.55 -22.04
N ALA A 174 38.97 -43.18 -20.85
CA ALA A 174 39.96 -44.16 -20.30
C ALA A 174 41.39 -43.80 -19.79
N ALA A 175 41.67 -44.49 -18.64
CA ALA A 175 42.92 -45.14 -18.17
C ALA A 175 44.06 -44.24 -17.61
N ALA A 176 44.88 -44.58 -16.59
CA ALA A 176 45.18 -45.80 -15.82
C ALA A 176 46.15 -45.41 -14.65
N VAL A 177 46.10 -46.08 -13.47
CA VAL A 177 47.16 -46.93 -12.86
C VAL A 177 48.03 -46.30 -11.73
N VAL A 178 47.92 -46.96 -10.55
CA VAL A 178 48.89 -47.25 -9.47
C VAL A 178 49.52 -46.12 -8.63
N GLY A 179 49.35 -46.29 -7.31
CA GLY A 179 50.08 -45.70 -6.20
C GLY A 179 49.56 -46.26 -4.90
#